data_AF-A0A966T2V3-F1
#
_entry.id   AF-A0A966T2V3-F1
#
_cell.length_a   1.000
_cell.length_b   1.000
_cell.length_c   1.000
_cell.angle_alpha   90.00
_cell.angle_beta   90.00
_cell.angle_gamma   90.00
#
_symmetry.space_group_name_H-M   'P 1'
#
loop_
_entity.id
_entity.type
_entity.pdbx_description
1 polymer ?
#
loop_
_entity_poly.entity_id
_entity_poly.type
_entity_poly.pdbx_seq_one_letter_code
_entity_poly.pdbx_strand_id
1 'polypeptide(L)'
;MVAGMIATPLFDQGGDERRVLALVVVATLFVSAVSAALHDYGQRALVAAASIVVVTFAVEILGSKTGFPFGEYDYTGALTPQLFGVPIVVSFAWAGITLTVHGALRNVRRGRIALMACAIT
;
A
#
# COMPACT_ATOMS: atom_id res chain seq x y z
N MET A 1 12.34 4.50 -2.77
CA MET A 1 11.32 3.74 -3.51
C MET A 1 11.79 3.27 -4.89
N VAL A 2 11.95 4.15 -5.90
CA VAL A 2 12.19 3.75 -7.31
C VAL A 2 13.42 2.85 -7.50
N ALA A 3 14.57 3.24 -6.95
CA ALA A 3 15.78 2.41 -7.02
C ALA A 3 15.57 1.02 -6.40
N GLY A 4 14.81 0.93 -5.32
CA GLY A 4 14.46 -0.36 -4.71
C GLY A 4 13.59 -1.23 -5.63
N MET A 5 12.61 -0.64 -6.31
CA MET A 5 11.78 -1.34 -7.29
C MET A 5 12.59 -1.84 -8.50
N ILE A 6 13.56 -1.05 -8.97
CA ILE A 6 14.48 -1.44 -10.06
C ILE A 6 15.42 -2.57 -9.60
N ALA A 7 15.83 -2.57 -8.34
CA ALA A 7 16.74 -3.56 -7.79
C ALA A 7 16.07 -4.90 -7.46
N THR A 8 14.78 -4.93 -7.09
CA THR A 8 14.06 -6.18 -6.72
C THR A 8 14.26 -7.37 -7.67
N PRO A 9 14.15 -7.24 -9.01
CA PRO A 9 14.34 -8.38 -9.91
C PRO A 9 15.77 -8.92 -9.98
N LEU A 10 16.77 -8.21 -9.43
CA LEU A 10 18.17 -8.64 -9.41
C LEU A 10 18.49 -9.68 -8.33
N PHE A 11 17.60 -9.84 -7.34
CA PHE A 11 17.78 -10.77 -6.22
C PHE A 11 16.89 -12.01 -6.39
N ASP A 12 17.13 -13.06 -5.63
CA ASP A 12 16.35 -14.30 -5.71
C ASP A 12 14.94 -14.16 -5.13
N GLN A 13 13.99 -14.93 -5.68
CA GLN A 13 12.63 -14.99 -5.16
C GLN A 13 12.60 -15.62 -3.76
N GLY A 14 11.95 -14.94 -2.81
CA GLY A 14 11.89 -15.41 -1.42
C GLY A 14 13.14 -15.13 -0.58
N GLY A 15 14.17 -14.51 -1.16
CA GLY A 15 15.37 -14.09 -0.44
C GLY A 15 15.13 -12.90 0.50
N ASP A 16 15.97 -12.79 1.54
CA ASP A 16 15.90 -11.71 2.52
C ASP A 16 16.12 -10.34 1.88
N GLU A 17 16.91 -10.24 0.81
CA GLU A 17 17.17 -8.99 0.11
C GLU A 17 15.91 -8.41 -0.50
N ARG A 18 15.09 -9.24 -1.18
CA ARG A 18 13.81 -8.80 -1.74
C ARG A 18 12.85 -8.37 -0.65
N ARG A 19 12.86 -9.05 0.49
CA ARG A 19 12.04 -8.69 1.65
C ARG A 19 12.45 -7.33 2.21
N VAL A 20 13.74 -7.09 2.42
CA VAL A 20 14.24 -5.79 2.88
C VAL A 20 13.90 -4.69 1.87
N LEU A 21 14.08 -4.94 0.57
CA LEU A 21 13.70 -3.99 -0.48
C LEU A 21 12.20 -3.68 -0.44
N ALA A 22 11.34 -4.69 -0.28
CA ALA A 22 9.89 -4.48 -0.15
C ALA A 22 9.55 -3.59 1.04
N LEU A 23 10.15 -3.85 2.21
CA LEU A 23 9.96 -3.03 3.41
C LEU A 23 10.44 -1.59 3.19
N VAL A 24 11.61 -1.39 2.58
CA VAL A 24 12.16 -0.05 2.29
C VAL A 24 11.28 0.69 1.27
N VAL A 25 10.84 0.02 0.21
CA VAL A 25 9.96 0.59 -0.82
C VAL A 25 8.65 1.05 -0.18
N VAL A 26 8.01 0.19 0.60
CA VAL A 26 6.72 0.52 1.25
C VAL A 26 6.89 1.58 2.32
N ALA A 27 7.93 1.50 3.16
CA ALA A 27 8.19 2.51 4.18
C ALA A 27 8.46 3.88 3.55
N THR A 28 9.27 3.95 2.49
CA THR A 28 9.55 5.21 1.80
C THR A 28 8.30 5.76 1.11
N LEU A 29 7.47 4.91 0.49
CA LEU A 29 6.18 5.31 -0.06
C LEU A 29 5.28 5.89 1.03
N PHE A 30 5.05 5.14 2.11
CA PHE A 30 4.15 5.53 3.19
C PHE A 30 4.60 6.84 3.85
N VAL A 31 5.88 6.96 4.21
CA VAL A 31 6.42 8.18 4.82
C VAL A 31 6.27 9.37 3.87
N SER A 32 6.63 9.23 2.59
CA SER A 32 6.52 10.34 1.63
C SER A 32 5.06 10.79 1.43
N ALA A 33 4.13 9.84 1.36
CA ALA A 33 2.70 10.12 1.21
C ALA A 33 2.12 10.80 2.46
N VAL A 34 2.47 10.31 3.66
CA VAL A 34 2.04 10.92 4.92
C VAL A 34 2.65 12.31 5.09
N SER A 35 3.93 12.51 4.76
CA SER A 35 4.57 13.83 4.81
C SER A 35 3.90 14.83 3.88
N ALA A 36 3.57 14.43 2.65
CA ALA A 36 2.83 15.28 1.71
C ALA A 36 1.43 15.61 2.25
N ALA A 37 0.69 14.62 2.74
CA ALA A 37 -0.64 14.81 3.30
C ALA A 37 -0.62 15.66 4.58
N LEU A 38 0.41 15.51 5.43
CA LEU A 38 0.63 16.34 6.62
C LEU A 38 0.83 17.81 6.26
N HIS A 39 1.58 18.08 5.19
CA HIS A 39 1.80 19.45 4.71
C HIS A 39 0.50 20.12 4.27
N ASP A 40 -0.41 19.36 3.65
CA ASP A 40 -1.68 19.87 3.14
C ASP A 40 -2.81 19.91 4.19
N TYR A 41 -2.85 18.94 5.11
CA TYR A 41 -4.00 18.68 5.99
C TYR A 41 -3.67 18.61 7.50
N GLY A 42 -2.40 18.77 7.88
CA GLY A 42 -1.95 18.68 9.28
C GLY A 42 -2.25 17.32 9.92
N GLN A 43 -2.51 17.31 11.23
CA GLN A 43 -2.73 16.07 12.00
C GLN A 43 -3.88 15.20 11.50
N ARG A 44 -4.83 15.75 10.74
CA ARG A 44 -5.92 14.98 10.10
C ARG A 44 -5.37 13.92 9.14
N ALA A 45 -4.22 14.17 8.52
CA ALA A 45 -3.55 13.19 7.67
C ALA A 45 -3.09 11.95 8.45
N LEU A 46 -2.66 12.10 9.71
CA LEU A 46 -2.28 10.96 10.56
C LEU A 46 -3.48 10.09 10.90
N VAL A 47 -4.61 10.71 11.23
CA VAL A 47 -5.87 10.01 11.49
C VAL A 47 -6.33 9.25 10.24
N ALA A 48 -6.24 9.88 9.07
CA ALA A 48 -6.56 9.24 7.79
C ALA A 48 -5.60 8.08 7.47
N ALA A 49 -4.29 8.27 7.66
CA ALA A 49 -3.31 7.21 7.44
C ALA A 49 -3.57 6.00 8.36
N ALA A 50 -3.78 6.26 9.65
CA ALA A 50 -4.07 5.23 10.63
C ALA A 50 -5.39 4.49 10.33
N SER A 51 -6.44 5.21 9.95
CA SER A 51 -7.71 4.58 9.61
C SER A 51 -7.59 3.70 8.36
N ILE A 52 -6.86 4.12 7.33
CA ILE A 52 -6.62 3.31 6.14
C ILE A 52 -5.84 2.05 6.49
N VAL A 53 -4.77 2.15 7.29
CA VAL A 53 -4.00 0.98 7.75
C VAL A 53 -4.92 -0.01 8.49
N VAL A 54 -5.73 0.46 9.43
CA VAL A 54 -6.61 -0.42 10.22
C VAL A 54 -7.67 -1.08 9.34
N VAL A 55 -8.34 -0.31 8.48
CA VAL A 55 -9.41 -0.84 7.61
C VAL A 55 -8.85 -1.84 6.61
N THR A 56 -7.74 -1.51 5.94
CA THR A 56 -7.14 -2.41 4.95
C THR A 56 -6.61 -3.68 5.60
N PHE A 57 -6.03 -3.59 6.79
CA PHE A 57 -5.62 -4.76 7.55
C PHE A 57 -6.80 -5.66 7.94
N ALA A 58 -7.92 -5.08 8.37
CA ALA A 58 -9.13 -5.84 8.68
C ALA A 58 -9.70 -6.54 7.44
N VAL A 59 -9.70 -5.87 6.29
CA VAL A 59 -10.15 -6.45 5.01
C VAL A 59 -9.22 -7.57 4.56
N GLU A 60 -7.91 -7.42 4.72
CA GLU A 60 -6.93 -8.47 4.41
C GLU A 60 -7.13 -9.71 5.30
N ILE A 61 -7.31 -9.53 6.61
CA ILE A 61 -7.62 -10.66 7.52
C ILE A 61 -8.92 -11.36 7.11
N LEU A 62 -9.94 -10.57 6.74
CA LEU A 62 -11.21 -11.13 6.29
C LEU A 62 -11.01 -11.92 4.99
N GLY A 63 -10.29 -11.36 4.04
CA GLY A 63 -9.95 -11.98 2.75
C GLY A 63 -9.21 -13.29 2.94
N SER A 64 -8.12 -13.27 3.70
CA SER A 64 -7.28 -14.45 3.90
C SER A 64 -7.99 -15.58 4.65
N LYS A 65 -8.98 -15.27 5.51
CA LYS A 65 -9.71 -16.28 6.28
C LYS A 65 -10.97 -16.81 5.60
N THR A 66 -11.63 -15.97 4.80
CA THR A 66 -12.97 -16.28 4.26
C THR A 66 -13.00 -16.47 2.75
N GLY A 67 -11.93 -16.13 2.05
CA GLY A 67 -11.90 -16.10 0.60
C GLY A 67 -12.67 -14.93 -0.03
N PHE A 68 -13.24 -14.01 0.76
CA PHE A 68 -13.94 -12.83 0.27
C PHE A 68 -13.28 -11.55 0.82
N PRO A 69 -12.98 -10.53 -0.02
CA PRO A 69 -13.46 -10.31 -1.39
C PRO A 69 -12.55 -10.80 -2.52
N PHE A 70 -11.35 -11.32 -2.22
CA PHE A 70 -10.31 -11.53 -3.24
C PHE A 70 -10.17 -12.98 -3.75
N GLY A 71 -10.99 -13.92 -3.27
CA GLY A 71 -10.81 -15.35 -3.48
C GLY A 71 -9.95 -15.99 -2.38
N GLU A 72 -9.74 -17.30 -2.46
CA GLU A 72 -8.85 -18.03 -1.56
C GLU A 72 -7.39 -17.73 -1.89
N TYR A 73 -6.63 -17.26 -0.90
CA TYR A 73 -5.18 -17.05 -0.99
C TYR A 73 -4.56 -17.13 0.41
N ASP A 74 -3.30 -17.56 0.46
CA ASP A 74 -2.52 -17.63 1.69
C ASP A 74 -1.21 -16.86 1.55
N TYR A 75 -0.90 -16.04 2.54
CA TYR A 75 0.42 -15.42 2.63
C TYR A 75 1.46 -16.43 3.10
N THR A 76 2.56 -16.52 2.37
CA THR A 76 3.72 -17.33 2.78
C THR A 76 4.59 -16.58 3.79
N GLY A 77 5.52 -17.28 4.44
CA GLY A 77 6.48 -16.68 5.38
C GLY A 77 7.48 -15.68 4.76
N ALA A 78 7.44 -15.47 3.44
CA ALA A 78 8.37 -14.60 2.71
C ALA A 78 8.27 -13.12 3.13
N LEU A 79 7.09 -12.66 3.54
CA LEU A 79 6.86 -11.29 4.00
C LEU A 79 6.52 -11.29 5.48
N THR A 80 7.48 -10.89 6.32
CA THR A 80 7.31 -10.74 7.77
C THR A 80 7.75 -9.33 8.22
N PRO A 81 7.17 -8.77 9.29
CA PRO A 81 6.29 -9.41 10.27
C PRO A 81 4.84 -9.59 9.79
N GLN A 82 4.23 -10.70 10.23
CA GLN A 82 2.82 -11.02 10.00
C GLN A 82 2.04 -10.91 11.29
N LEU A 83 0.80 -10.47 11.18
CA LEU A 83 -0.18 -10.44 12.24
C LEU A 83 -1.41 -11.21 11.75
N PHE A 84 -1.85 -12.21 12.51
CA PHE A 84 -2.96 -13.10 12.11
C PHE A 84 -2.78 -13.78 10.74
N GLY A 85 -1.53 -14.04 10.33
CA GLY A 85 -1.21 -14.62 9.01
C GLY A 85 -1.16 -13.60 7.87
N VAL A 86 -1.33 -12.31 8.15
CA VAL A 86 -1.30 -11.23 7.15
C VAL A 86 -0.08 -10.34 7.37
N PRO A 87 0.76 -10.09 6.33
CA PRO A 87 1.87 -9.16 6.45
C PRO A 87 1.39 -7.72 6.63
N ILE A 88 1.73 -7.10 7.76
CA ILE A 88 1.26 -5.75 8.09
C ILE A 88 1.73 -4.69 7.07
N VAL A 89 2.86 -4.95 6.41
CA VAL A 89 3.43 -4.08 5.36
C VAL A 89 2.43 -3.83 4.22
N VAL A 90 1.53 -4.77 3.93
CA VAL A 90 0.52 -4.61 2.87
C VAL A 90 -0.42 -3.45 3.18
N SER A 91 -0.86 -3.32 4.43
CA SER A 91 -1.73 -2.23 4.89
C SER A 91 -1.04 -0.86 4.83
N PHE A 92 0.26 -0.81 5.12
CA PHE A 92 1.05 0.42 4.95
C PHE A 92 1.23 0.79 3.48
N ALA A 93 1.38 -0.19 2.59
CA ALA A 93 1.44 0.03 1.15
C ALA A 93 0.14 0.67 0.65
N TRP A 94 -1.01 0.11 1.05
CA TRP A 94 -2.32 0.67 0.72
C TRP A 94 -2.48 2.10 1.22
N ALA A 95 -2.12 2.39 2.47
CA ALA A 95 -2.20 3.74 3.01
C ALA A 95 -1.31 4.74 2.22
N GLY A 96 -0.09 4.35 1.86
CA GLY A 96 0.79 5.16 1.03
C GLY A 96 0.20 5.43 -0.37
N ILE A 97 -0.34 4.40 -1.03
CA ILE A 97 -0.99 4.53 -2.34
C ILE A 97 -2.21 5.45 -2.24
N THR A 98 -3.11 5.21 -1.31
CA THR A 98 -4.37 5.97 -1.16
C THR A 98 -4.10 7.46 -0.91
N LEU A 99 -3.17 7.79 0.00
CA LEU A 99 -2.82 9.19 0.28
C LEU A 99 -2.16 9.86 -0.92
N THR A 100 -1.28 9.16 -1.63
CA THR A 100 -0.62 9.67 -2.85
C THR A 100 -1.65 9.95 -3.95
N VAL A 101 -2.54 9.00 -4.21
CA VAL A 101 -3.60 9.14 -5.23
C VAL A 101 -4.56 10.26 -4.86
N HIS A 102 -4.93 10.38 -3.59
CA HIS A 102 -5.78 11.48 -3.11
C HIS A 102 -5.12 12.84 -3.38
N GLY A 103 -3.85 13.00 -3.01
CA GLY A 103 -3.09 14.23 -3.27
C GLY A 103 -2.93 14.55 -4.75
N ALA A 104 -2.69 13.54 -5.58
CA ALA A 104 -2.52 13.70 -7.03
C ALA A 104 -3.83 14.07 -7.74
N LEU A 105 -4.96 13.50 -7.31
CA LEU A 105 -6.25 13.67 -7.99
C LEU A 105 -7.11 14.82 -7.42
N ARG A 106 -6.73 15.43 -6.29
CA ARG A 106 -7.55 16.45 -5.60
C ARG A 106 -7.99 17.63 -6.48
N ASN A 107 -7.18 18.00 -7.48
CA ASN A 107 -7.42 19.12 -8.38
C ASN A 107 -7.84 18.67 -9.80
N VAL A 108 -8.05 17.38 -10.01
CA VAL A 108 -8.44 16.82 -11.32
C VAL A 108 -9.96 16.79 -11.42
N ARG A 109 -10.50 17.32 -12.53
CA ARG A 109 -11.95 17.29 -12.79
C ARG A 109 -12.43 15.84 -12.88
N ARG A 110 -13.58 15.52 -12.25
CA ARG A 110 -14.16 14.16 -12.24
C ARG A 110 -14.32 13.54 -13.64
N GLY A 111 -14.68 14.33 -14.65
CA GLY A 111 -14.77 13.85 -16.05
C GLY A 111 -13.44 13.38 -16.63
N ARG A 112 -12.31 13.97 -16.21
CA ARG A 112 -10.97 13.49 -16.59
C ARG A 112 -10.58 12.22 -15.86
N ILE A 113 -10.98 12.08 -14.59
CA ILE A 113 -10.75 10.83 -13.83
C ILE A 113 -11.50 9.67 -14.51
N ALA A 114 -12.76 9.89 -14.90
CA ALA A 114 -13.53 8.88 -15.63
C ALA A 114 -12.88 8.51 -16.98
N LEU A 115 -12.44 9.51 -17.75
CA LEU A 115 -11.75 9.26 -19.03
C LEU A 115 -10.43 8.50 -18.84
N MET A 116 -9.64 8.84 -17.82
CA MET A 116 -8.42 8.11 -17.47
C MET A 116 -8.71 6.66 -17.07
N ALA A 117 -9.78 6.42 -16.31
CA ALA A 117 -10.19 5.08 -15.92
C ALA A 117 -10.64 4.23 -17.12
N CYS A 118 -11.46 4.80 -18.03
CA CYS A 118 -11.91 4.11 -19.23
C CYS A 118 -10.77 3.80 -20.22
N ALA A 119 -9.66 4.54 -20.19
CA ALA A 119 -8.53 4.30 -21.10
C ALA A 119 -7.70 3.06 -20.73
N ILE A 120 -7.90 2.50 -19.53
CA ILE A 120 -7.11 1.36 -18.99
C ILE A 120 -7.89 0.04 -19.14
N THR A 121 -9.19 0.08 -19.44
CA THR A 121 -10.06 -1.09 -19.73
C THR A 121 -10.22 -1.31 -21.21
#